data_AF-W8S368-F1
#
_entry.id   AF-W8S368-F1
#
_cell.length_a   1.000
_cell.length_b   1.000
_cell.length_c   1.000
_cell.angle_alpha   90.00
_cell.angle_beta   90.00
_cell.angle_gamma   90.00
#
_symmetry.space_group_name_H-M   'P 1'
#
loop_
_entity.id
_entity.type
_entity.pdbx_description
1 polymer ?
#
loop_
_entity_poly.entity_id
_entity_poly.type
_entity_poly.pdbx_seq_one_letter_code
_entity_poly.pdbx_strand_id
1 'polypeptide(L)'
;MDRDPVRHMHTATPRAFAFDESGATAVDWAVLSAATLGVGLAVISATSSGLNSLSGDISTGLSAVMEVTESVLAAFDFETGIGTWLGGVVLDVPGFGNMLVLDGQDNAGGIGTYATIALDPNAAYAEITFDLAFVDSWDNENAYVYINGTAVALGTFTHLDHPQFGTGDVPPAMTELGGVTVTFGDPVATQGGYFDAGHAGHYVDYTQPVTLVIETGGASEIELGFGTTLNSSHTDESLGIDNIQVISTETP
;
A
#
# COMPACT_ATOMS: atom_id res chain seq x y z
N MET A 1 -18.75 6.41 -104.19
CA MET A 1 -17.94 6.05 -103.01
C MET A 1 -18.80 6.37 -101.80
N ASP A 2 -19.41 5.35 -101.21
CA ASP A 2 -19.12 4.91 -99.85
C ASP A 2 -20.15 3.82 -99.50
N ARG A 3 -19.70 2.66 -99.03
CA ARG A 3 -20.57 1.57 -98.57
C ARG A 3 -20.24 1.36 -97.11
N ASP A 4 -21.01 2.03 -96.24
CA ASP A 4 -20.98 1.77 -94.81
C ASP A 4 -21.72 0.45 -94.50
N PRO A 5 -21.10 -0.53 -93.81
CA PRO A 5 -21.80 -1.72 -93.38
C PRO A 5 -22.57 -1.40 -92.09
N VAL A 6 -23.89 -1.54 -92.16
CA VAL A 6 -24.77 -1.51 -90.98
C VAL A 6 -24.33 -2.62 -90.03
N ARG A 7 -23.58 -2.27 -88.97
CA ARG A 7 -23.35 -3.14 -87.83
C ARG A 7 -24.71 -3.39 -87.18
N HIS A 8 -25.25 -4.59 -87.35
CA HIS A 8 -26.37 -5.08 -86.55
C HIS A 8 -25.92 -5.14 -85.08
N MET A 9 -26.29 -4.13 -84.33
CA MET A 9 -26.19 -4.12 -82.88
C MET A 9 -27.23 -5.11 -82.35
N HIS A 10 -26.78 -6.34 -82.07
CA HIS A 10 -27.61 -7.34 -81.42
C HIS A 10 -27.91 -6.81 -80.01
N THR A 11 -29.09 -6.21 -79.82
CA THR A 11 -29.61 -5.90 -78.49
C THR A 11 -29.79 -7.23 -77.78
N ALA A 12 -28.80 -7.64 -76.98
CA ALA A 12 -28.89 -8.79 -76.10
C ALA A 12 -30.05 -8.54 -75.14
N THR A 13 -31.18 -9.18 -75.41
CA THR A 13 -32.35 -9.07 -74.53
C THR A 13 -32.03 -9.76 -73.21
N PRO A 14 -32.59 -9.32 -72.07
CA PRO A 14 -32.36 -9.98 -70.77
C PRO A 14 -32.66 -11.48 -70.79
N ARG A 15 -33.59 -11.92 -71.66
CA ARG A 15 -33.84 -13.33 -71.93
C ARG A 15 -32.65 -14.02 -72.59
N ALA A 16 -32.07 -13.44 -73.64
CA ALA A 16 -30.90 -14.00 -74.31
C ALA A 16 -29.69 -14.11 -73.36
N PHE A 17 -29.52 -13.16 -72.44
CA PHE A 17 -28.48 -13.19 -71.41
C PHE A 17 -28.73 -14.26 -70.34
N ALA A 18 -29.98 -14.42 -69.89
CA ALA A 18 -30.34 -15.41 -68.87
C ALA A 18 -30.22 -16.88 -69.34
N PHE A 19 -30.20 -17.11 -70.65
CA PHE A 19 -30.04 -18.44 -71.26
C PHE A 19 -28.65 -18.66 -71.89
N ASP A 20 -27.74 -17.66 -71.82
CA ASP A 20 -26.34 -17.80 -72.23
C ASP A 20 -25.53 -18.37 -71.06
N GLU A 21 -24.76 -19.42 -71.31
CA GLU A 21 -23.89 -20.06 -70.31
C GLU A 21 -22.91 -19.06 -69.68
N SER A 22 -22.47 -18.06 -70.46
CA SER A 22 -21.60 -16.98 -69.99
C SER A 22 -22.32 -16.00 -69.07
N GLY A 23 -23.62 -15.77 -69.29
CA GLY A 23 -24.45 -14.93 -68.42
C GLY A 23 -24.79 -15.62 -67.11
N ALA A 24 -25.10 -16.92 -67.16
CA ALA A 24 -25.38 -17.73 -65.98
C ALA A 24 -24.17 -17.85 -65.04
N THR A 25 -22.96 -18.05 -65.58
CA THR A 25 -21.71 -18.13 -64.81
C THR A 25 -21.32 -16.79 -64.17
N ALA A 26 -21.56 -15.66 -64.85
CA ALA A 26 -21.35 -14.33 -64.27
C ALA A 26 -22.28 -14.06 -63.07
N VAL A 27 -23.53 -14.52 -63.15
CA VAL A 27 -24.49 -14.41 -62.04
C VAL A 27 -24.05 -15.24 -60.84
N ASP A 28 -23.61 -16.49 -61.05
CA ASP A 28 -23.15 -17.36 -59.95
C ASP A 28 -21.94 -16.76 -59.22
N TRP A 29 -20.98 -16.22 -59.97
CA TRP A 29 -19.82 -15.56 -59.40
C TRP A 29 -20.18 -14.29 -58.59
N ALA A 30 -21.16 -13.52 -59.08
CA ALA A 30 -21.68 -12.36 -58.37
C ALA A 30 -22.42 -12.77 -57.08
N VAL A 31 -23.23 -13.83 -57.12
CA VAL A 31 -23.93 -14.37 -55.95
C VAL A 31 -22.94 -14.91 -54.92
N LEU A 32 -21.91 -15.66 -55.35
CA LEU A 32 -20.87 -16.19 -54.46
C LEU A 32 -20.06 -15.07 -53.80
N SER A 33 -19.70 -14.04 -54.56
CA SER A 33 -19.00 -12.86 -54.05
C SER A 33 -19.86 -12.09 -53.05
N ALA A 34 -21.14 -11.88 -53.37
CA ALA A 34 -22.09 -11.23 -52.48
C ALA A 34 -22.32 -12.03 -51.19
N ALA A 35 -22.43 -13.35 -51.28
CA ALA A 35 -22.54 -14.23 -50.12
C ALA A 35 -21.30 -14.16 -49.23
N THR A 36 -20.10 -14.17 -49.83
CA THR A 36 -18.84 -14.07 -49.10
C THR A 36 -18.70 -12.72 -48.38
N LEU A 37 -19.05 -11.62 -49.05
CA LEU A 37 -19.08 -10.28 -48.44
C LEU A 37 -20.10 -10.19 -47.31
N GLY A 38 -21.29 -10.77 -47.48
CA GLY A 38 -22.33 -10.81 -46.45
C GLY A 38 -21.86 -11.50 -45.17
N VAL A 39 -21.21 -12.66 -45.31
CA VAL A 39 -20.60 -13.37 -44.16
C VAL A 39 -19.47 -12.54 -43.54
N GLY A 40 -18.61 -11.93 -44.35
CA GLY A 40 -17.53 -11.08 -43.86
C GLY A 40 -18.04 -9.91 -43.01
N LEU A 41 -19.08 -9.21 -43.46
CA LEU A 41 -19.72 -8.13 -42.71
C LEU A 41 -20.38 -8.63 -41.42
N ALA A 42 -21.02 -9.80 -41.46
CA ALA A 42 -21.63 -10.40 -40.28
C ALA A 42 -20.58 -10.76 -39.20
N VAL A 43 -19.45 -11.34 -39.61
CA VAL A 43 -18.34 -11.69 -38.70
C VAL A 43 -17.71 -10.43 -38.08
N ILE A 44 -17.51 -9.38 -38.88
CA ILE A 44 -16.97 -8.10 -38.37
C ILE A 44 -17.93 -7.48 -37.37
N SER A 45 -19.24 -7.49 -37.65
CA SER A 45 -20.27 -6.99 -36.72
C SER A 45 -20.32 -7.78 -35.41
N ALA A 46 -20.21 -9.11 -35.47
CA ALA A 46 -20.21 -9.94 -34.27
C ALA A 46 -18.94 -9.69 -33.44
N THR A 47 -17.79 -9.64 -34.10
CA THR A 47 -16.49 -9.38 -33.45
C THR A 47 -16.44 -7.98 -32.85
N SER A 48 -16.93 -6.95 -33.55
CA SER A 48 -16.93 -5.57 -33.03
C SER A 48 -17.85 -5.42 -31.82
N SER A 49 -19.03 -6.04 -31.84
CA SER A 49 -19.91 -6.08 -30.67
C SER A 49 -19.27 -6.77 -29.47
N GLY A 50 -18.58 -7.89 -29.70
CA GLY A 50 -17.83 -8.59 -28.67
C GLY A 50 -16.68 -7.74 -28.09
N LEU A 51 -15.92 -7.06 -28.95
CA LEU A 51 -14.83 -6.17 -28.54
C LEU A 51 -15.33 -4.94 -27.76
N ASN A 52 -16.46 -4.35 -28.18
CA ASN A 52 -17.07 -3.23 -27.45
C ASN A 52 -17.53 -3.66 -26.05
N SER A 53 -18.12 -4.86 -25.95
CA SER A 53 -18.55 -5.42 -24.66
C SER A 53 -17.34 -5.69 -23.77
N LEU A 54 -16.32 -6.39 -24.29
CA LEU A 54 -15.08 -6.65 -23.56
C LEU A 54 -14.37 -5.36 -23.14
N SER A 55 -14.32 -4.34 -23.99
CA SER A 55 -13.72 -3.05 -23.66
C SER A 55 -14.52 -2.33 -22.57
N GLY A 56 -15.85 -2.43 -22.57
CA GLY A 56 -16.71 -1.88 -21.52
C GLY A 56 -16.54 -2.61 -20.19
N ASP A 57 -16.47 -3.95 -20.22
CA ASP A 57 -16.24 -4.79 -19.05
C ASP A 57 -14.86 -4.53 -18.45
N ILE A 58 -13.82 -4.40 -19.28
CA ILE A 58 -12.47 -4.01 -18.84
C ILE A 58 -12.47 -2.61 -18.24
N SER A 59 -13.13 -1.64 -18.87
CA SER A 59 -13.23 -0.27 -18.34
C SER A 59 -13.93 -0.25 -16.97
N THR A 60 -14.98 -1.05 -16.81
CA THR A 60 -15.75 -1.15 -15.57
C THR A 60 -14.93 -1.86 -14.49
N GLY A 61 -14.29 -2.98 -14.82
CA GLY A 61 -13.41 -3.71 -13.91
C GLY A 61 -12.20 -2.89 -13.47
N LEU A 62 -11.56 -2.17 -14.40
CA LEU A 62 -10.45 -1.27 -14.07
C LEU A 62 -10.91 -0.09 -13.22
N SER A 63 -12.09 0.46 -13.47
CA SER A 63 -12.63 1.54 -12.62
C SER A 63 -12.90 1.06 -11.19
N ALA A 64 -13.32 -0.19 -11.01
CA ALA A 64 -13.48 -0.79 -9.69
C ALA A 64 -12.15 -1.13 -9.00
N VAL A 65 -11.13 -1.55 -9.77
CA VAL A 65 -9.78 -1.80 -9.23
C VAL A 65 -9.04 -0.51 -8.89
N MET A 66 -9.29 0.58 -9.62
CA MET A 66 -8.69 1.90 -9.36
C MET A 66 -9.18 2.55 -8.07
N GLU A 67 -10.19 1.98 -7.39
CA GLU A 67 -10.58 2.38 -6.03
C GLU A 67 -9.59 1.84 -4.98
N VAL A 68 -8.83 0.77 -5.27
CA VAL A 68 -7.79 0.22 -4.37
C VAL A 68 -6.41 0.73 -4.78
N THR A 69 -6.16 2.04 -4.68
CA THR A 69 -4.79 2.56 -4.79
C THR A 69 -4.31 2.97 -3.42
N GLU A 70 -3.56 2.06 -2.79
CA GLU A 70 -2.71 2.44 -1.67
C GLU A 70 -1.77 3.54 -2.12
N SER A 71 -1.87 4.70 -1.48
CA SER A 71 -1.00 5.84 -1.76
C SER A 71 -0.16 6.09 -0.52
N VAL A 72 1.16 6.16 -0.68
CA VAL A 72 2.06 6.54 0.41
C VAL A 72 1.87 8.03 0.67
N LEU A 73 1.32 8.35 1.85
CA LEU A 73 1.02 9.70 2.30
C LEU A 73 2.21 10.31 3.05
N ALA A 74 2.92 9.48 3.84
CA ALA A 74 4.12 9.88 4.55
C ALA A 74 5.05 8.69 4.79
N ALA A 75 6.35 8.96 4.88
CA ALA A 75 7.36 8.00 5.30
C ALA A 75 8.47 8.71 6.08
N PHE A 76 8.90 8.13 7.20
CA PHE A 76 9.96 8.66 8.07
C PHE A 76 10.89 7.51 8.49
N ASP A 77 12.12 7.57 8.00
CA ASP A 77 13.24 6.66 8.33
C ASP A 77 14.32 7.35 9.18
N PHE A 78 14.14 8.63 9.50
CA PHE A 78 15.01 9.46 10.34
C PHE A 78 16.48 9.59 9.93
N GLU A 79 16.90 9.01 8.80
CA GLU A 79 18.30 9.05 8.30
C GLU A 79 18.80 10.46 7.95
N THR A 80 17.89 11.41 7.77
CA THR A 80 18.19 12.81 7.45
C THR A 80 17.81 13.78 8.58
N GLY A 81 17.39 13.25 9.73
CA GLY A 81 16.98 14.00 10.92
C GLY A 81 15.48 13.99 11.17
N ILE A 82 15.05 14.84 12.11
CA ILE A 82 13.73 14.79 12.75
C ILE A 82 12.56 15.23 11.86
N GLY A 83 12.83 15.92 10.76
CA GLY A 83 11.80 16.38 9.82
C GLY A 83 10.74 17.28 10.48
N THR A 84 9.48 16.87 10.38
CA THR A 84 8.31 17.59 10.89
C THR A 84 7.90 17.19 12.31
N TRP A 85 8.59 16.20 12.90
CA TRP A 85 8.30 15.73 14.25
C TRP A 85 8.65 16.80 15.28
N LEU A 86 7.80 16.91 16.31
CA LEU A 86 7.97 17.82 17.43
C LEU A 86 8.22 17.00 18.69
N GLY A 87 9.31 17.28 19.40
CA GLY A 87 9.74 16.52 20.57
C GLY A 87 10.56 15.27 20.21
N GLY A 88 11.23 14.68 21.19
CA GLY A 88 12.25 13.65 20.96
C GLY A 88 13.52 14.16 20.27
N VAL A 89 14.44 13.23 20.00
CA VAL A 89 15.73 13.51 19.34
C VAL A 89 16.07 12.38 18.38
N VAL A 90 16.61 12.70 17.20
CA VAL A 90 17.13 11.66 16.29
C VAL A 90 18.58 11.35 16.64
N LEU A 91 18.88 10.08 16.91
CA LEU A 91 20.21 9.59 17.30
C LEU A 91 20.58 8.34 16.49
N ASP A 92 21.87 8.20 16.19
CA ASP A 92 22.45 6.93 15.74
C ASP A 92 22.64 6.05 16.99
N VAL A 93 21.79 5.05 17.12
CA VAL A 93 21.80 4.10 18.22
C VAL A 93 22.54 2.84 17.78
N PRO A 94 23.59 2.42 18.51
CA PRO A 94 24.39 1.27 18.10
C PRO A 94 23.54 0.03 17.87
N GLY A 95 23.67 -0.61 16.70
CA GLY A 95 22.92 -1.82 16.34
C GLY A 95 21.51 -1.58 15.77
N PHE A 96 20.99 -0.35 15.86
CA PHE A 96 19.67 0.03 15.36
C PHE A 96 19.75 1.07 14.22
N GLY A 97 20.79 1.91 14.20
CA GLY A 97 20.92 2.99 13.21
C GLY A 97 20.26 4.28 13.68
N ASN A 98 19.96 5.18 12.74
CA ASN A 98 19.32 6.45 13.06
C ASN A 98 17.84 6.22 13.37
N MET A 99 17.39 6.65 14.55
CA MET A 99 15.98 6.57 14.92
C MET A 99 15.54 7.77 15.76
N LEU A 100 14.23 8.02 15.80
CA LEU A 100 13.65 9.00 16.70
C LEU A 100 13.56 8.41 18.11
N VAL A 101 14.22 9.05 19.06
CA VAL A 101 14.42 8.55 20.42
C VAL A 101 13.70 9.40 21.45
N LEU A 102 13.01 8.73 22.37
CA LEU A 102 12.46 9.29 23.60
C LEU A 102 13.18 8.70 24.83
N ASP A 103 13.23 9.50 25.88
CA ASP A 103 13.83 9.13 27.17
C ASP A 103 13.04 9.68 28.35
N GLY A 104 13.52 9.37 29.56
CA GLY A 104 12.91 9.78 30.81
C GLY A 104 13.25 11.20 31.28
N GLN A 105 14.21 11.87 30.66
CA GLN A 105 14.62 13.22 31.06
C GLN A 105 13.86 14.30 30.32
N ASP A 106 13.74 14.17 29.01
CA ASP A 106 13.16 15.21 28.15
C ASP A 106 11.72 14.89 27.73
N ASN A 107 11.31 13.61 27.80
CA ASN A 107 10.08 13.14 27.14
C ASN A 107 9.14 12.33 28.05
N ALA A 108 9.38 12.30 29.36
CA ALA A 108 8.60 11.50 30.31
C ALA A 108 7.19 12.05 30.56
N GLY A 109 6.21 11.13 30.67
CA GLY A 109 4.93 11.39 31.31
C GLY A 109 3.84 11.98 30.40
N GLY A 110 3.84 11.62 29.11
CA GLY A 110 2.81 12.02 28.16
C GLY A 110 3.22 11.73 26.73
N ILE A 111 2.73 12.55 25.79
CA ILE A 111 3.18 12.54 24.39
C ILE A 111 4.55 13.22 24.35
N GLY A 112 5.61 12.43 24.17
CA GLY A 112 6.99 12.90 24.11
C GLY A 112 7.38 13.39 22.73
N THR A 113 6.84 12.78 21.68
CA THR A 113 6.97 13.26 20.29
C THR A 113 5.69 13.04 19.49
N TYR A 114 5.44 13.90 18.52
CA TYR A 114 4.31 13.76 17.60
C TYR A 114 4.56 14.45 16.26
N ALA A 115 3.79 14.02 15.25
CA ALA A 115 3.69 14.69 13.98
C ALA A 115 2.24 14.70 13.49
N THR A 116 1.84 15.82 12.87
CA THR A 116 0.59 15.89 12.10
C THR A 116 0.86 15.41 10.68
N ILE A 117 0.14 14.38 10.25
CA ILE A 117 0.29 13.72 8.96
C ILE A 117 -0.96 13.98 8.14
N ALA A 118 -0.79 14.41 6.88
CA ALA A 118 -1.90 14.60 5.97
C ALA A 118 -2.51 13.24 5.58
N LEU A 119 -3.83 13.18 5.54
CA LEU A 119 -4.61 12.03 5.09
C LEU A 119 -5.30 12.33 3.76
N ASP A 120 -5.65 11.27 3.01
CA ASP A 120 -6.60 11.41 1.90
C ASP A 120 -8.03 11.42 2.46
N PRO A 121 -8.75 12.56 2.39
CA PRO A 121 -10.12 12.64 2.88
C PRO A 121 -11.12 11.80 2.09
N ASN A 122 -10.73 11.21 0.96
CA ASN A 122 -11.58 10.32 0.17
C ASN A 122 -11.37 8.84 0.51
N ALA A 123 -10.26 8.48 1.15
CA ALA A 123 -9.97 7.10 1.50
C ALA A 123 -10.71 6.70 2.77
N ALA A 124 -11.31 5.51 2.80
CA ALA A 124 -12.05 5.04 3.98
C ALA A 124 -11.16 4.82 5.21
N TYR A 125 -9.92 4.37 5.00
CA TYR A 125 -8.97 4.04 6.05
C TYR A 125 -7.58 4.62 5.77
N ALA A 126 -6.77 4.70 6.82
CA ALA A 126 -5.32 4.79 6.67
C ALA A 126 -4.65 3.66 7.45
N GLU A 127 -3.62 3.09 6.87
CA GLU A 127 -2.74 2.14 7.54
C GLU A 127 -1.44 2.86 7.91
N ILE A 128 -1.02 2.71 9.15
CA ILE A 128 0.20 3.27 9.70
C ILE A 128 1.07 2.10 10.17
N THR A 129 2.25 1.95 9.60
CA THR A 129 3.25 0.96 10.03
C THR A 129 4.47 1.66 10.60
N PHE A 130 5.11 1.06 11.60
CA PHE A 130 6.37 1.53 12.18
C PHE A 130 7.03 0.44 13.03
N ASP A 131 8.30 0.63 13.33
CA ASP A 131 9.05 -0.16 14.29
C ASP A 131 9.21 0.62 15.60
N LEU A 132 8.99 -0.06 16.73
CA LEU A 132 9.42 0.41 18.03
C LEU A 132 10.67 -0.33 18.45
N ALA A 133 11.65 0.38 19.00
CA ALA A 133 12.84 -0.19 19.60
C ALA A 133 12.85 0.07 21.12
N PHE A 134 13.01 -0.99 21.91
CA PHE A 134 13.13 -0.92 23.36
C PHE A 134 14.58 -1.20 23.70
N VAL A 135 15.29 -0.15 24.10
CA VAL A 135 16.74 -0.17 24.27
C VAL A 135 17.10 -0.07 25.74
N ASP A 136 18.05 -0.93 26.13
CA ASP A 136 18.58 -1.14 27.48
C ASP A 136 17.55 -1.71 28.47
N SER A 137 17.75 -1.52 29.77
CA SER A 137 16.94 -2.16 30.81
C SER A 137 15.85 -1.24 31.37
N TRP A 138 14.63 -1.35 30.87
CA TRP A 138 13.45 -0.68 31.46
C TRP A 138 13.05 -1.37 32.77
N ASP A 139 12.73 -0.64 33.83
CA ASP A 139 12.44 -1.12 35.19
C ASP A 139 10.96 -1.03 35.62
N ASN A 140 10.04 -1.28 34.69
CA ASN A 140 8.56 -1.20 34.81
C ASN A 140 7.98 0.11 34.25
N GLU A 141 8.56 0.61 33.17
CA GLU A 141 8.02 1.71 32.39
C GLU A 141 7.27 1.30 31.14
N ASN A 142 6.67 2.30 30.52
CA ASN A 142 5.63 2.16 29.54
C ASN A 142 5.96 2.95 28.29
N ALA A 143 5.80 2.32 27.13
CA ALA A 143 5.77 2.95 25.83
C ALA A 143 4.32 3.09 25.37
N TYR A 144 3.97 4.24 24.81
CA TYR A 144 2.62 4.53 24.34
C TYR A 144 2.63 4.95 22.89
N VAL A 145 1.60 4.53 22.16
CA VAL A 145 1.24 5.06 20.84
C VAL A 145 -0.05 5.85 20.99
N TYR A 146 -0.08 7.05 20.43
CA TYR A 146 -1.21 7.97 20.49
C TYR A 146 -1.73 8.28 19.10
N ILE A 147 -3.05 8.37 18.99
CA ILE A 147 -3.75 8.91 17.83
C ILE A 147 -4.63 10.06 18.30
N ASN A 148 -4.43 11.26 17.72
CA ASN A 148 -5.17 12.47 18.07
C ASN A 148 -5.21 12.72 19.58
N GLY A 149 -4.05 12.63 20.22
CA GLY A 149 -3.89 12.79 21.66
C GLY A 149 -4.43 11.67 22.56
N THR A 150 -5.03 10.60 21.99
CA THR A 150 -5.59 9.47 22.74
C THR A 150 -4.68 8.26 22.64
N ALA A 151 -4.32 7.64 23.77
CA ALA A 151 -3.51 6.42 23.77
C ALA A 151 -4.27 5.26 23.11
N VAL A 152 -3.67 4.65 22.09
CA VAL A 152 -4.23 3.52 21.33
C VAL A 152 -3.49 2.20 21.52
N ALA A 153 -2.28 2.25 22.06
CA ALA A 153 -1.53 1.07 22.44
C ALA A 153 -0.55 1.39 23.56
N LEU A 154 -0.23 0.38 24.36
CA LEU A 154 0.72 0.46 25.46
C LEU A 154 1.57 -0.81 25.54
N GLY A 155 2.88 -0.66 25.59
CA GLY A 155 3.80 -1.73 25.99
C GLY A 155 4.40 -1.42 27.35
N THR A 156 4.34 -2.35 28.29
CA THR A 156 4.99 -2.24 29.60
C THR A 156 6.21 -3.15 29.63
N PHE A 157 7.39 -2.58 29.86
CA PHE A 157 8.65 -3.32 29.88
C PHE A 157 9.18 -3.39 31.29
N THR A 158 9.52 -4.59 31.74
CA THR A 158 10.13 -4.82 33.05
C THR A 158 11.41 -5.61 32.89
N HIS A 159 12.47 -5.14 33.53
CA HIS A 159 13.66 -5.93 33.80
C HIS A 159 13.50 -6.61 35.16
N LEU A 160 12.71 -7.69 35.19
CA LEU A 160 12.82 -8.70 36.24
C LEU A 160 13.20 -10.03 35.56
N ASP A 161 14.40 -10.50 35.88
CA ASP A 161 14.93 -11.85 35.68
C ASP A 161 15.57 -12.23 34.35
N HIS A 162 16.84 -11.82 34.17
CA HIS A 162 17.83 -12.74 33.60
C HIS A 162 19.05 -12.88 34.51
N PRO A 163 18.94 -13.61 35.65
CA PRO A 163 20.13 -14.23 36.19
C PRO A 163 20.62 -15.21 35.11
N GLN A 164 21.77 -14.91 34.51
CA GLN A 164 22.64 -15.83 33.77
C GLN A 164 22.03 -17.23 33.53
N PHE A 165 21.64 -17.49 32.27
CA PHE A 165 21.13 -18.77 31.75
C PHE A 165 19.69 -19.17 32.14
N GLY A 166 18.77 -18.97 31.20
CA GLY A 166 17.75 -19.97 30.86
C GLY A 166 16.38 -19.83 31.51
N THR A 167 15.58 -18.86 31.07
CA THR A 167 14.11 -18.91 30.87
C THR A 167 13.84 -17.85 29.80
N GLY A 168 13.36 -18.18 28.60
CA GLY A 168 11.97 -18.58 28.39
C GLY A 168 11.02 -17.38 28.36
N ASP A 169 11.46 -16.19 28.73
CA ASP A 169 10.58 -15.04 28.91
C ASP A 169 10.48 -14.25 27.60
N VAL A 170 9.28 -14.32 27.02
CA VAL A 170 8.90 -13.58 25.82
C VAL A 170 8.88 -12.10 26.17
N PRO A 171 9.37 -11.19 25.30
CA PRO A 171 9.27 -9.76 25.53
C PRO A 171 7.80 -9.39 25.78
N PRO A 172 7.53 -8.36 26.60
CA PRO A 172 6.16 -7.92 26.78
C PRO A 172 5.60 -7.47 25.43
N ALA A 173 4.48 -8.06 25.05
CA ALA A 173 3.74 -7.61 23.89
C ALA A 173 3.02 -6.30 24.27
N MET A 174 2.94 -5.38 23.31
CA MET A 174 2.02 -4.27 23.44
C MET A 174 0.57 -4.76 23.53
N THR A 175 -0.25 -3.98 24.23
CA THR A 175 -1.69 -4.17 24.36
C THR A 175 -2.41 -3.04 23.66
N GLU A 176 -3.43 -3.38 22.87
CA GLU A 176 -4.34 -2.41 22.25
C GLU A 176 -5.16 -1.69 23.33
N LEU A 177 -5.27 -0.37 23.19
CA LEU A 177 -6.08 0.51 24.01
C LEU A 177 -7.07 1.25 23.11
N GLY A 178 -8.37 1.29 23.44
CA GLY A 178 -9.32 2.12 22.69
C GLY A 178 -9.65 1.63 21.27
N GLY A 179 -10.23 2.52 20.45
CA GLY A 179 -11.02 2.20 19.25
C GLY A 179 -10.30 2.31 17.90
N VAL A 180 -9.04 1.88 17.82
CA VAL A 180 -8.27 1.76 16.58
C VAL A 180 -7.82 0.31 16.47
N THR A 181 -7.87 -0.28 15.28
CA THR A 181 -7.35 -1.65 15.10
C THR A 181 -5.83 -1.61 15.19
N VAL A 182 -5.26 -2.33 16.15
CA VAL A 182 -3.81 -2.41 16.33
C VAL A 182 -3.33 -3.84 16.20
N THR A 183 -2.39 -4.06 15.29
CA THR A 183 -1.71 -5.34 15.12
C THR A 183 -0.26 -5.21 15.55
N PHE A 184 0.18 -6.10 16.43
CA PHE A 184 1.56 -6.20 16.88
C PHE A 184 2.21 -7.41 16.22
N GLY A 185 3.34 -7.20 15.56
CA GLY A 185 4.15 -8.32 15.09
C GLY A 185 5.00 -8.94 16.21
N ASP A 186 5.65 -10.04 15.87
CA ASP A 186 6.54 -10.73 16.80
C ASP A 186 7.75 -9.83 17.14
N PRO A 187 8.11 -9.66 18.42
CA PRO A 187 9.30 -8.92 18.79
C PRO A 187 10.56 -9.66 18.34
N VAL A 188 11.51 -8.91 17.79
CA VAL A 188 12.79 -9.44 17.30
C VAL A 188 13.91 -8.99 18.22
N ALA A 189 14.63 -9.97 18.77
CA ALA A 189 15.83 -9.72 19.55
C ALA A 189 16.89 -9.04 18.67
N THR A 190 17.32 -7.85 19.08
CA THR A 190 18.35 -7.05 18.42
C THR A 190 19.48 -6.81 19.42
N GLN A 191 20.72 -7.01 19.00
CA GLN A 191 21.88 -6.79 19.85
C GLN A 191 22.47 -5.41 19.54
N GLY A 192 22.40 -4.47 20.49
CA GLY A 192 22.79 -3.08 20.27
C GLY A 192 22.82 -2.24 21.54
N GLY A 193 22.42 -0.97 21.40
CA GLY A 193 22.23 -0.02 22.49
C GLY A 193 23.51 0.66 23.00
N TYR A 194 23.37 1.40 24.09
CA TYR A 194 24.43 2.25 24.64
C TYR A 194 25.31 1.55 25.69
N PHE A 195 25.03 0.30 26.05
CA PHE A 195 25.84 -0.46 27.01
C PHE A 195 27.07 -1.13 26.35
N ASP A 196 28.24 -0.52 26.57
CA ASP A 196 29.54 -0.75 25.89
C ASP A 196 30.15 -2.17 26.03
N ALA A 197 30.91 -2.57 25.01
CA ALA A 197 31.57 -3.84 24.70
C ALA A 197 32.70 -4.27 25.66
N GLY A 198 32.67 -3.81 26.92
CA GLY A 198 33.61 -4.18 27.98
C GLY A 198 33.02 -5.11 29.05
N HIS A 199 31.70 -5.32 29.07
CA HIS A 199 31.02 -6.08 30.11
C HIS A 199 30.42 -7.36 29.54
N ALA A 200 30.95 -8.51 29.95
CA ALA A 200 30.35 -9.80 29.67
C ALA A 200 28.97 -9.90 30.34
N GLY A 201 27.91 -9.55 29.60
CA GLY A 201 26.53 -9.58 30.09
C GLY A 201 25.59 -8.59 29.40
N HIS A 202 25.65 -8.48 28.07
CA HIS A 202 24.75 -7.59 27.32
C HIS A 202 23.28 -7.99 27.54
N TYR A 203 22.44 -7.00 27.81
CA TYR A 203 20.99 -7.12 27.72
C TYR A 203 20.60 -7.32 26.25
N VAL A 204 19.52 -8.05 26.01
CA VAL A 204 18.95 -8.19 24.67
C VAL A 204 17.95 -7.08 24.51
N ASP A 205 18.19 -6.20 23.55
CA ASP A 205 17.23 -5.16 23.15
C ASP A 205 16.25 -5.76 22.14
N TYR A 206 15.13 -5.08 21.90
CA TYR A 206 14.09 -5.61 21.01
C TYR A 206 13.58 -4.55 20.06
N THR A 207 13.31 -4.96 18.82
CA THR A 207 12.39 -4.24 17.93
C THR A 207 11.04 -4.94 17.90
N GLN A 208 9.96 -4.17 17.74
CA GLN A 208 8.63 -4.71 17.50
C GLN A 208 7.94 -3.90 16.40
N PRO A 209 7.55 -4.55 15.29
CA PRO A 209 6.75 -3.89 14.26
C PRO A 209 5.30 -3.76 14.72
N VAL A 210 4.69 -2.62 14.40
CA VAL A 210 3.31 -2.28 14.73
C VAL A 210 2.58 -1.79 13.49
N THR A 211 1.35 -2.26 13.31
CA THR A 211 0.43 -1.78 12.27
C THR A 211 -0.82 -1.23 12.96
N LEU A 212 -1.16 0.01 12.66
CA LEU A 212 -2.43 0.63 13.04
C LEU A 212 -3.30 0.78 11.80
N VAL A 213 -4.58 0.46 11.93
CA VAL A 213 -5.58 0.74 10.90
C VAL A 213 -6.66 1.61 11.51
N ILE A 214 -6.81 2.81 10.93
CA ILE A 214 -7.75 3.83 11.38
C ILE A 214 -8.84 4.06 10.33
N GLU A 215 -10.09 4.19 10.77
CA GLU A 215 -11.14 4.79 9.94
C GLU A 215 -10.89 6.29 9.83
N THR A 216 -10.75 6.83 8.61
CA THR A 216 -10.48 8.26 8.42
C THR A 216 -11.70 9.12 8.70
N GLY A 217 -12.90 8.60 8.42
CA GLY A 217 -14.17 9.35 8.50
C GLY A 217 -14.19 10.62 7.64
N GLY A 218 -13.34 10.70 6.61
CA GLY A 218 -13.16 11.90 5.79
C GLY A 218 -12.26 12.99 6.40
N ALA A 219 -11.49 12.66 7.44
CA ALA A 219 -10.46 13.55 7.97
C ALA A 219 -9.34 13.80 6.95
N SER A 220 -8.81 15.03 6.92
CA SER A 220 -7.69 15.41 6.04
C SER A 220 -6.32 15.32 6.72
N GLU A 221 -6.28 15.03 8.02
CA GLU A 221 -5.05 14.92 8.79
C GLU A 221 -5.26 14.06 10.04
N ILE A 222 -4.15 13.58 10.59
CA ILE A 222 -4.10 12.88 11.87
C ILE A 222 -2.84 13.24 12.63
N GLU A 223 -2.93 13.29 13.95
CA GLU A 223 -1.75 13.35 14.81
C GLU A 223 -1.35 11.94 15.25
N LEU A 224 -0.15 11.52 14.85
CA LEU A 224 0.52 10.34 15.38
C LEU A 224 1.51 10.78 16.45
N GLY A 225 1.41 10.19 17.63
CA GLY A 225 2.30 10.51 18.76
C GLY A 225 2.85 9.28 19.44
N PHE A 226 4.01 9.46 20.08
CA PHE A 226 4.65 8.46 20.91
C PHE A 226 4.99 9.05 22.27
N GLY A 227 5.00 8.20 23.29
CA GLY A 227 5.27 8.63 24.65
C GLY A 227 5.91 7.55 25.48
N THR A 228 6.56 7.98 26.57
CA THR A 228 7.19 7.05 27.50
C THR A 228 7.04 7.48 28.96
N THR A 229 7.16 6.54 29.88
CA THR A 229 7.31 6.81 31.32
C THR A 229 8.70 6.49 31.84
N LEU A 230 9.67 6.26 30.94
CA LEU A 230 11.09 6.11 31.29
C LEU A 230 11.54 7.17 32.28
N ASN A 231 12.58 6.84 33.05
CA ASN A 231 13.06 7.72 34.10
C ASN A 231 14.56 8.07 33.99
N SER A 232 15.26 7.46 33.04
CA SER A 232 16.68 7.72 32.73
C SER A 232 16.89 8.50 31.42
N SER A 233 18.14 8.82 31.09
CA SER A 233 18.50 9.52 29.84
C SER A 233 18.56 8.57 28.64
N HIS A 234 18.50 9.11 27.42
CA HIS A 234 18.54 8.33 26.19
C HIS A 234 19.76 7.40 25.99
N THR A 235 20.86 7.57 26.74
CA THR A 235 22.04 6.65 26.70
C THR A 235 21.97 5.51 27.71
N ASP A 236 20.88 5.41 28.45
CA ASP A 236 20.57 4.38 29.42
C ASP A 236 19.29 3.73 28.89
N GLU A 237 18.11 4.09 29.37
CA GLU A 237 16.85 3.56 28.82
C GLU A 237 16.28 4.49 27.75
N SER A 238 15.90 3.91 26.62
CA SER A 238 15.27 4.67 25.56
C SER A 238 14.22 3.92 24.76
N LEU A 239 13.25 4.68 24.23
CA LEU A 239 12.28 4.24 23.26
C LEU A 239 12.67 4.80 21.90
N GLY A 240 13.04 3.92 20.98
CA GLY A 240 13.26 4.26 19.58
C GLY A 240 12.00 4.07 18.74
N ILE A 241 11.84 4.92 17.74
CA ILE A 241 10.79 4.85 16.72
C ILE A 241 11.47 4.98 15.36
N ASP A 242 11.15 4.05 14.46
CA ASP A 242 11.73 4.04 13.12
C ASP A 242 10.75 3.48 12.06
N ASN A 243 11.10 3.62 10.78
CA ASN A 243 10.41 3.05 9.62
C ASN A 243 8.91 3.36 9.57
N ILE A 244 8.53 4.58 9.93
CA ILE A 244 7.14 4.99 9.90
C ILE A 244 6.68 5.12 8.45
N GLN A 245 5.59 4.47 8.09
CA GLN A 245 4.91 4.64 6.81
C GLN A 245 3.41 4.82 7.03
N VAL A 246 2.83 5.78 6.33
CA VAL A 246 1.38 6.02 6.31
C VAL A 246 0.88 5.87 4.89
N ILE A 247 -0.12 5.01 4.69
CA ILE A 247 -0.78 4.80 3.40
C ILE A 247 -2.29 5.02 3.53
N SER A 248 -2.91 5.53 2.47
CA SER A 248 -4.37 5.50 2.33
C SER A 248 -4.83 4.13 1.87
N THR A 249 -5.95 3.61 2.37
CA THR A 249 -6.50 2.32 1.89
C THR A 249 -8.02 2.29 1.99
N GLU A 250 -8.68 1.51 1.13
CA GLU A 250 -10.13 1.30 1.14
C GLU A 250 -10.56 0.10 1.98
N THR A 251 -9.59 -0.68 2.46
CA THR A 251 -9.83 -1.85 3.29
C THR A 251 -9.09 -1.74 4.61
N PRO A 252 -9.70 -2.16 5.72
CA PRO A 252 -9.01 -2.23 7.00
C PRO A 252 -8.04 -3.41 7.09
#